data_AF-A0A813W044-F1
#
_entry.id   AF-A0A813W044-F1
#
_cell.length_a   1.000
_cell.length_b   1.000
_cell.length_c   1.000
_cell.angle_alpha   90.00
_cell.angle_beta   90.00
_cell.angle_gamma   90.00
#
_symmetry.space_group_name_H-M   'P 1'
#
loop_
_entity.id
_entity.type
_entity.pdbx_description
1 polymer ?
#
loop_
_entity_poly.entity_id
_entity_poly.type
_entity_poly.pdbx_seq_one_letter_code
_entity_poly.pdbx_strand_id
1 'polypeptide(L)'
;MSESLRTRSMNPAYQTKLMSQLEEQFSNITRLLYTTSVSSVELDRRVLPYIADDVIFKDPWQEGGNKQLYRIGMKGFHNMFHFTFDTFQLNIKLNDDKTTGRCIVDGIMNLKQFSWIYTYPLRSILVYEFRLLNNENDDEPLFEIFRHEEMWSFADMIDGIPGIGWIVFMIPLLRQRCPLFLRSKITRIPSTSVYVNNSPNKNSYSFPRTLFNVIPKPLHPYVRLSRIDKPTGAWVIFLPGAWSIAFAGTTLTNLSLIGLFGIGTILMRGAGCTVNDLWDREYDRRVERTKSRPIASGEITMQQGLIWAGVQLSLSFLILIQLNIPTIGIGICSLVPLIIYPVMKRYTNWPQFFLGITLNWSALMGFTAATGAVYPSVIIPLYFAGIAWTLHYDTIYAHQDKRDDLIVGVKSTALLLGDKTKLWLRAFSIGMITHLITAGLSVDQTWPYYIGLIGVGYHLHRQIETVNLNNNQSCWNTFVSNRITGLMILGCILVGNFFK
;
A
#
# COMPACT_ATOMS: atom_id res chain seq x y z
N MET A 1 -65.32 7.63 1.21
CA MET A 1 -64.88 7.39 -0.18
C MET A 1 -63.37 7.33 -0.14
N SER A 2 -62.84 6.11 -0.21
CA SER A 2 -61.41 5.79 -0.17
C SER A 2 -60.78 6.16 -1.51
N GLU A 3 -59.80 7.07 -1.52
CA GLU A 3 -59.07 7.37 -2.75
C GLU A 3 -57.58 7.09 -2.58
N SER A 4 -57.13 6.25 -3.49
CA SER A 4 -55.88 5.52 -3.57
C SER A 4 -54.65 6.40 -3.75
N LEU A 5 -53.75 6.40 -2.77
CA LEU A 5 -52.35 6.81 -2.94
C LEU A 5 -51.39 5.68 -2.54
N ARG A 6 -51.66 4.47 -3.04
CA ARG A 6 -50.71 3.34 -2.96
C ARG A 6 -49.96 3.19 -4.28
N THR A 7 -48.66 3.48 -4.19
CA THR A 7 -47.59 2.90 -5.02
C THR A 7 -47.80 2.91 -6.53
N ARG A 8 -47.59 4.08 -7.17
CA ARG A 8 -47.06 4.07 -8.54
C ARG A 8 -45.61 3.59 -8.48
N SER A 9 -45.32 2.44 -9.07
CA SER A 9 -43.93 2.06 -9.34
C SER A 9 -43.32 3.12 -10.24
N MET A 10 -42.34 3.89 -9.74
CA MET A 10 -41.50 4.74 -10.58
C MET A 10 -41.01 3.94 -11.78
N ASN A 11 -41.13 4.51 -12.97
CA ASN A 11 -40.57 3.95 -14.19
C ASN A 11 -39.05 3.69 -13.96
N PRO A 12 -38.53 2.47 -14.21
CA PRO A 12 -37.11 2.16 -14.00
C PRO A 12 -36.14 3.11 -14.72
N ALA A 13 -36.52 3.62 -15.90
CA ALA A 13 -35.74 4.60 -16.65
C ALA A 13 -35.69 5.96 -15.92
N TYR A 14 -36.83 6.40 -15.38
CA TYR A 14 -36.92 7.62 -14.59
C TYR A 14 -36.12 7.50 -13.29
N GLN A 15 -36.23 6.36 -12.61
CA GLN A 15 -35.47 6.10 -11.38
C GLN A 15 -33.96 6.12 -11.63
N THR A 16 -33.49 5.53 -12.75
CA THR A 16 -32.07 5.55 -13.11
C THR A 16 -31.58 6.97 -13.40
N LYS A 17 -32.35 7.76 -14.16
CA LYS A 17 -32.06 9.18 -14.45
C LYS A 17 -31.99 10.01 -13.15
N LEU A 18 -32.99 9.85 -12.29
CA LEU A 18 -33.08 10.54 -10.99
C LEU A 18 -31.86 10.23 -10.12
N MET A 19 -31.48 8.96 -9.99
CA MET A 19 -30.33 8.56 -9.18
C MET A 19 -29.03 9.16 -9.71
N SER A 20 -28.81 9.14 -11.03
CA SER A 20 -27.63 9.75 -11.65
C SER A 20 -27.56 11.27 -11.40
N GLN A 21 -28.68 11.98 -11.50
CA GLN A 21 -28.74 13.42 -11.24
C GLN A 21 -28.47 13.73 -9.76
N LEU A 22 -29.04 12.94 -8.84
CA LEU A 22 -28.77 13.09 -7.41
C LEU A 22 -27.30 12.82 -7.08
N GLU A 23 -26.68 11.79 -7.65
CA GLU A 23 -25.26 11.49 -7.45
C GLU A 23 -24.36 12.65 -7.89
N GLU A 24 -24.63 13.26 -9.05
CA GLU A 24 -23.91 14.43 -9.53
C GLU A 24 -24.08 15.64 -8.61
N GLN A 25 -25.31 15.92 -8.18
CA GLN A 25 -25.61 17.04 -7.29
C GLN A 25 -24.97 16.87 -5.91
N PHE A 26 -25.11 15.70 -5.27
CA PHE A 26 -24.47 15.45 -3.96
C PHE A 26 -22.94 15.45 -4.05
N SER A 27 -22.37 14.94 -5.14
CA SER A 27 -20.92 15.03 -5.38
C SER A 27 -20.45 16.49 -5.48
N ASN A 28 -21.17 17.32 -6.23
CA ASN A 28 -20.88 18.74 -6.35
C ASN A 28 -21.05 19.50 -5.03
N ILE A 29 -22.15 19.27 -4.31
CA ILE A 29 -22.40 19.87 -2.99
C ILE A 29 -21.27 19.51 -2.03
N THR A 30 -20.91 18.22 -1.94
CA THR A 30 -19.83 17.75 -1.05
C THR A 30 -18.50 18.40 -1.43
N ARG A 31 -18.16 18.42 -2.73
CA ARG A 31 -16.91 19.04 -3.18
C ARG A 31 -16.87 20.53 -2.81
N LEU A 32 -17.96 21.27 -3.01
CA LEU A 32 -18.03 22.69 -2.65
C LEU A 32 -17.90 22.89 -1.13
N LEU A 33 -18.65 22.10 -0.35
CA LEU A 33 -18.67 22.15 1.11
C LEU A 33 -17.33 21.84 1.77
N TYR A 34 -16.45 21.04 1.15
CA TYR A 34 -15.19 20.63 1.77
C TYR A 34 -13.95 21.05 0.99
N THR A 35 -14.12 21.93 -0.01
CA THR A 35 -13.02 22.63 -0.68
C THR A 35 -12.95 24.05 -0.15
N THR A 36 -11.94 24.35 0.66
CA THR A 36 -11.84 25.64 1.38
C THR A 36 -11.38 26.81 0.51
N SER A 37 -11.08 26.58 -0.78
CA SER A 37 -10.85 27.67 -1.74
C SER A 37 -12.14 28.28 -2.27
N VAL A 38 -13.30 27.68 -1.95
CA VAL A 38 -14.62 28.20 -2.31
C VAL A 38 -15.01 29.29 -1.31
N SER A 39 -15.42 30.46 -1.80
CA SER A 39 -15.81 31.58 -0.93
C SER A 39 -17.16 31.31 -0.26
N SER A 40 -17.39 31.90 0.92
CA SER A 40 -18.67 31.77 1.62
C SER A 40 -19.86 32.27 0.80
N VAL A 41 -19.63 33.26 -0.08
CA VAL A 41 -20.65 33.81 -0.99
C VAL A 41 -21.05 32.78 -2.05
N GLU A 42 -20.08 32.04 -2.58
CA GLU A 42 -20.33 30.98 -3.56
C GLU A 42 -21.08 29.79 -2.92
N LEU A 43 -20.77 29.46 -1.67
CA LEU A 43 -21.52 28.45 -0.89
C LEU A 43 -22.96 28.87 -0.62
N ASP A 44 -23.16 30.13 -0.20
CA ASP A 44 -24.50 30.69 0.01
C ASP A 44 -25.33 30.65 -1.29
N ARG A 45 -24.69 30.82 -2.45
CA ARG A 45 -25.35 30.79 -3.75
C ARG A 45 -25.66 29.36 -4.24
N ARG A 46 -24.76 28.41 -4.02
CA ARG A 46 -24.80 27.08 -4.69
C ARG A 46 -25.15 25.91 -3.80
N VAL A 47 -24.97 26.03 -2.49
CA VAL A 47 -25.26 24.95 -1.54
C VAL A 47 -26.50 25.28 -0.72
N LEU A 48 -26.60 26.52 -0.22
CA LEU A 48 -27.69 26.95 0.66
C LEU A 48 -29.12 26.80 0.09
N PRO A 49 -29.37 26.86 -1.25
CA PRO A 49 -30.67 26.53 -1.82
C PRO A 49 -31.13 25.10 -1.56
N TYR A 50 -30.20 24.16 -1.37
CA TYR A 50 -30.49 22.75 -1.11
C TYR A 50 -30.63 22.42 0.38
N ILE A 51 -30.55 23.41 1.29
CA ILE A 51 -30.58 23.20 2.74
C ILE A 51 -31.93 23.64 3.29
N ALA A 52 -32.63 22.75 4.02
CA ALA A 52 -33.90 23.05 4.66
C ALA A 52 -33.73 24.08 5.80
N ASP A 53 -34.77 24.87 6.08
CA ASP A 53 -34.71 25.88 7.14
C ASP A 53 -34.57 25.26 8.55
N ASP A 54 -35.14 24.06 8.73
CA ASP A 54 -35.12 23.25 9.95
C ASP A 54 -33.97 22.24 9.99
N VAL A 55 -32.95 22.37 9.12
CA VAL A 55 -31.85 21.39 9.01
C VAL A 55 -31.21 21.08 10.36
N ILE A 56 -30.98 19.81 10.64
CA ILE A 56 -30.19 19.37 11.80
C ILE A 56 -28.76 19.13 11.31
N PHE A 57 -27.83 19.96 11.80
CA PHE A 57 -26.41 19.80 11.54
C PHE A 57 -25.74 19.15 12.74
N LYS A 58 -24.96 18.10 12.48
CA LYS A 58 -24.22 17.39 13.51
C LYS A 58 -22.81 17.13 13.00
N ASP A 59 -21.83 17.64 13.72
CA ASP A 59 -20.43 17.34 13.50
C ASP A 59 -19.79 16.92 14.85
N PRO A 60 -18.49 16.56 14.88
CA PRO A 60 -17.83 16.15 16.12
C PRO A 60 -17.73 17.23 17.21
N TRP A 61 -17.99 18.49 16.89
CA TRP A 61 -17.77 19.69 17.71
C TRP A 61 -19.07 20.40 18.10
N GLN A 62 -20.09 20.29 17.28
CA GLN A 62 -21.37 20.97 17.45
C GLN A 62 -22.51 20.10 16.95
N GLU A 63 -23.61 20.18 17.67
CA GLU A 63 -24.90 19.70 17.21
C GLU A 63 -25.89 20.85 17.38
N GLY A 64 -26.73 21.06 16.36
CA GLY A 64 -27.92 21.85 16.55
C GLY A 64 -28.75 22.00 15.29
N GLY A 65 -29.94 22.54 15.50
CA GLY A 65 -30.96 22.70 14.47
C GLY A 65 -30.95 24.10 13.88
N ASN A 66 -31.49 24.18 12.66
CA ASN A 66 -31.68 25.34 11.79
C ASN A 66 -30.53 25.67 10.82
N LYS A 67 -30.93 26.31 9.72
CA LYS A 67 -30.07 26.70 8.60
C LYS A 67 -29.02 27.76 8.95
N GLN A 68 -29.26 28.59 9.97
CA GLN A 68 -28.24 29.53 10.44
C GLN A 68 -27.10 28.80 11.15
N LEU A 69 -27.41 27.81 11.98
CA LEU A 69 -26.41 27.01 12.68
C LEU A 69 -25.55 26.22 11.68
N TYR A 70 -26.20 25.62 10.67
CA TYR A 70 -25.52 24.98 9.54
C TYR A 70 -24.54 25.94 8.85
N ARG A 71 -24.99 27.17 8.55
CA ARG A 71 -24.16 28.21 7.91
C ARG A 71 -22.98 28.67 8.78
N ILE A 72 -23.18 28.80 10.09
CA ILE A 72 -22.12 29.13 11.04
C ILE A 72 -21.09 28.00 11.09
N GLY A 73 -21.54 26.74 11.14
CA GLY A 73 -20.67 25.57 11.14
C GLY A 73 -19.78 25.50 9.90
N MET A 74 -20.36 25.70 8.71
CA MET A 74 -19.60 25.80 7.46
C MET A 74 -18.53 26.90 7.54
N LYS A 75 -18.91 28.12 7.94
CA LYS A 75 -17.97 29.26 8.00
C LYS A 75 -16.85 29.04 9.01
N GLY A 76 -17.13 28.45 10.16
CA GLY A 76 -16.13 28.14 11.18
C GLY A 76 -15.08 27.17 10.66
N PHE A 77 -15.52 26.11 9.97
CA PHE A 77 -14.63 25.07 9.44
C PHE A 77 -13.79 25.55 8.24
N HIS A 78 -14.39 26.30 7.31
CA HIS A 78 -13.69 26.87 6.15
C HIS A 78 -12.68 27.97 6.49
N ASN A 79 -12.88 28.71 7.59
CA ASN A 79 -12.03 29.84 7.96
C ASN A 79 -10.86 29.44 8.87
N MET A 80 -10.88 28.27 9.50
CA MET A 80 -9.82 27.84 10.42
C MET A 80 -8.69 27.05 9.74
N PHE A 81 -8.99 26.31 8.68
CA PHE A 81 -8.04 25.42 8.03
C PHE A 81 -8.34 25.27 6.54
N HIS A 82 -7.30 25.12 5.71
CA HIS A 82 -7.47 24.79 4.30
C HIS A 82 -7.55 23.27 4.07
N PHE A 83 -8.58 22.81 3.35
CA PHE A 83 -8.81 21.41 3.01
C PHE A 83 -9.24 21.20 1.54
N THR A 84 -8.98 19.99 1.04
CA THR A 84 -9.64 19.43 -0.15
C THR A 84 -10.27 18.09 0.21
N PHE A 85 -11.43 17.76 -0.36
CA PHE A 85 -12.12 16.49 -0.13
C PHE A 85 -12.12 15.63 -1.39
N ASP A 86 -11.63 14.40 -1.24
CA ASP A 86 -11.63 13.40 -2.30
C ASP A 86 -12.61 12.28 -1.96
N THR A 87 -13.66 12.15 -2.78
CA THR A 87 -14.70 11.12 -2.61
C THR A 87 -14.22 9.78 -3.15
N PHE A 88 -14.27 8.73 -2.34
CA PHE A 88 -14.03 7.36 -2.79
C PHE A 88 -15.30 6.69 -3.29
N GLN A 89 -16.37 6.86 -2.51
CA GLN A 89 -17.65 6.24 -2.79
C GLN A 89 -18.76 7.17 -2.35
N LEU A 90 -19.80 7.26 -3.17
CA LEU A 90 -21.04 7.94 -2.88
C LEU A 90 -22.17 6.95 -3.13
N ASN A 91 -23.02 6.75 -2.13
CA ASN A 91 -24.18 5.85 -2.23
C ASN A 91 -25.45 6.59 -1.84
N ILE A 92 -26.45 6.53 -2.72
CA ILE A 92 -27.77 7.12 -2.46
C ILE A 92 -28.78 6.00 -2.31
N LYS A 93 -29.65 6.11 -1.31
CA LYS A 93 -30.77 5.20 -1.10
C LYS A 93 -32.03 5.99 -0.80
N LEU A 94 -33.09 5.77 -1.58
CA LEU A 94 -34.43 6.27 -1.28
C LEU A 94 -35.10 5.36 -0.23
N ASN A 95 -35.91 5.96 0.63
CA ASN A 95 -36.74 5.26 1.60
C ASN A 95 -37.98 4.67 0.92
N ASP A 96 -38.71 3.82 1.65
CA ASP A 96 -39.89 3.10 1.12
C ASP A 96 -41.01 4.05 0.67
N ASP A 97 -41.04 5.26 1.24
CA ASP A 97 -41.97 6.34 0.87
C ASP A 97 -41.65 6.98 -0.50
N LYS A 98 -40.44 6.75 -1.04
CA LYS A 98 -39.88 7.36 -2.25
C LYS A 98 -39.86 8.89 -2.28
N THR A 99 -40.16 9.52 -1.16
CA THR A 99 -40.16 10.98 -0.98
C THR A 99 -38.97 11.44 -0.14
N THR A 100 -38.37 10.54 0.61
CA THR A 100 -37.17 10.81 1.40
C THR A 100 -36.03 9.86 1.02
N GLY A 101 -34.79 10.29 1.28
CA GLY A 101 -33.61 9.51 0.95
C GLY A 101 -32.42 9.85 1.84
N ARG A 102 -31.42 8.98 1.77
CA ARG A 102 -30.15 9.12 2.46
C ARG A 102 -29.01 8.99 1.45
N CYS A 103 -28.12 9.97 1.43
CA CYS A 103 -26.86 9.94 0.71
C CYS A 103 -25.72 9.76 1.72
N ILE A 104 -24.83 8.80 1.47
CA ILE A 104 -23.63 8.54 2.27
C ILE A 104 -22.43 8.76 1.37
N VAL A 105 -21.55 9.66 1.77
CA VAL A 105 -20.30 9.95 1.08
C VAL A 105 -19.14 9.48 1.96
N ASP A 106 -18.35 8.57 1.44
CA ASP A 106 -17.10 8.10 2.05
C ASP A 106 -15.94 8.69 1.27
N GLY A 107 -15.10 9.45 1.95
CA GLY A 107 -13.98 10.13 1.32
C GLY A 107 -12.91 10.54 2.31
N ILE A 108 -11.98 11.36 1.84
CA ILE A 108 -10.84 11.83 2.60
C ILE A 108 -10.76 13.35 2.55
N MET A 109 -10.64 13.96 3.72
CA MET A 109 -10.29 15.36 3.91
C MET A 109 -8.77 15.51 4.02
N ASN A 110 -8.19 16.25 3.09
CA ASN A 110 -6.75 16.50 3.00
C ASN A 110 -6.42 17.92 3.48
N LEU A 111 -5.71 18.06 4.60
CA LEU A 111 -5.30 19.36 5.16
C LEU A 111 -4.19 20.02 4.33
N LYS A 112 -4.49 21.13 3.65
CA LYS A 112 -3.59 21.92 2.81
C LYS A 112 -2.96 23.14 3.50
N GLN A 113 -3.18 23.33 4.81
CA GLN A 113 -2.79 24.53 5.56
C GLN A 113 -1.28 24.86 5.51
N PHE A 114 -0.42 23.84 5.46
CA PHE A 114 1.03 24.01 5.44
C PHE A 114 1.61 23.23 4.26
N SER A 115 2.25 23.91 3.31
CA SER A 115 2.85 23.28 2.12
C SER A 115 3.99 22.30 2.44
N TRP A 116 4.56 22.37 3.65
CA TRP A 116 5.69 21.57 4.12
C TRP A 116 5.31 20.47 5.13
N ILE A 117 4.07 20.47 5.64
CA ILE A 117 3.55 19.41 6.50
C ILE A 117 2.70 18.51 5.61
N TYR A 118 3.03 17.23 5.61
CA TYR A 118 2.26 16.19 4.95
C TYR A 118 0.75 16.35 5.20
N THR A 119 -0.05 16.36 4.13
CA THR A 119 -1.52 16.33 4.19
C THR A 119 -1.93 15.01 4.82
N TYR A 120 -2.27 15.00 6.11
CA TYR A 120 -2.82 13.80 6.73
C TYR A 120 -4.20 13.53 6.16
N PRO A 121 -4.39 12.41 5.45
CA PRO A 121 -5.68 12.08 4.88
C PRO A 121 -6.62 11.65 6.01
N LEU A 122 -7.57 12.51 6.36
CA LEU A 122 -8.59 12.22 7.35
C LEU A 122 -9.77 11.55 6.65
N ARG A 123 -9.99 10.25 6.90
CA ARG A 123 -11.19 9.58 6.41
C ARG A 123 -12.40 10.20 7.09
N SER A 124 -13.35 10.63 6.28
CA SER A 124 -14.57 11.29 6.73
C SER A 124 -15.75 10.62 6.06
N ILE A 125 -16.75 10.27 6.87
CA ILE A 125 -18.04 9.81 6.38
C ILE A 125 -19.03 10.94 6.57
N LEU A 126 -19.66 11.35 5.47
CA LEU A 126 -20.66 12.40 5.45
C LEU A 126 -22.01 11.78 5.13
N VAL A 127 -23.02 12.11 5.92
CA VAL A 127 -24.37 11.58 5.77
C VAL A 127 -25.33 12.74 5.55
N TYR A 128 -26.01 12.73 4.41
CA TYR A 128 -27.06 13.68 4.06
C TYR A 128 -28.41 12.95 4.07
N GLU A 129 -29.37 13.43 4.84
CA GLU A 129 -30.77 13.03 4.68
C GLU A 129 -31.55 14.14 3.99
N PHE A 130 -32.29 13.76 2.95
CA PHE A 130 -32.96 14.69 2.07
C PHE A 130 -34.40 14.29 1.78
N ARG A 131 -35.22 15.29 1.42
CA ARG A 131 -36.58 15.09 0.89
C ARG A 131 -36.61 15.57 -0.55
N LEU A 132 -37.28 14.82 -1.41
CA LEU A 132 -37.57 15.23 -2.77
C LEU A 132 -38.75 16.21 -2.74
N LEU A 133 -38.61 17.32 -3.47
CA LEU A 133 -39.67 18.30 -3.66
C LEU A 133 -40.39 17.97 -4.97
N ASN A 134 -41.71 18.11 -4.98
CA ASN A 134 -42.48 17.94 -6.21
C ASN A 134 -42.09 19.05 -7.19
N ASN A 135 -41.38 18.69 -8.26
CA ASN A 135 -41.11 19.58 -9.37
C ASN A 135 -42.13 19.29 -10.48
N GLU A 136 -42.95 20.27 -10.85
CA GLU A 136 -43.86 20.15 -12.00
C GLU A 136 -43.09 20.20 -13.34
N ASN A 137 -41.82 20.64 -13.33
CA ASN A 137 -40.92 20.68 -14.48
C ASN A 137 -39.84 19.58 -14.39
N ASP A 138 -39.92 18.57 -15.24
CA ASP A 138 -39.21 17.28 -15.20
C ASP A 138 -37.68 17.33 -15.52
N ASP A 139 -37.04 18.51 -15.44
CA ASP A 139 -35.66 18.71 -15.91
C ASP A 139 -34.59 18.55 -14.81
N GLU A 140 -34.84 19.01 -13.58
CA GLU A 140 -33.91 18.84 -12.44
C GLU A 140 -34.64 18.39 -11.16
N PRO A 141 -34.13 17.38 -10.44
CA PRO A 141 -34.72 16.96 -9.18
C PRO A 141 -34.45 18.01 -8.11
N LEU A 142 -35.52 18.70 -7.68
CA LEU A 142 -35.48 19.58 -6.52
C LEU A 142 -35.48 18.72 -5.25
N PHE A 143 -34.54 19.00 -4.35
CA PHE A 143 -34.47 18.35 -3.05
C PHE A 143 -33.99 19.33 -1.98
N GLU A 144 -34.34 19.02 -0.73
CA GLU A 144 -33.88 19.73 0.45
C GLU A 144 -33.19 18.77 1.42
N ILE A 145 -32.04 19.17 1.95
CA ILE A 145 -31.28 18.46 2.98
C ILE A 145 -31.78 18.95 4.33
N PHE A 146 -32.42 18.06 5.09
CA PHE A 146 -32.95 18.37 6.43
C PHE A 146 -32.10 17.79 7.55
N ARG A 147 -31.11 16.93 7.23
CA ARG A 147 -30.09 16.48 8.18
C ARG A 147 -28.76 16.30 7.48
N HIS A 148 -27.69 16.79 8.11
CA HIS A 148 -26.32 16.57 7.67
C HIS A 148 -25.46 16.18 8.88
N GLU A 149 -24.86 14.99 8.81
CA GLU A 149 -24.01 14.45 9.87
C GLU A 149 -22.59 14.18 9.35
N GLU A 150 -21.59 14.70 10.06
CA GLU A 150 -20.18 14.49 9.78
C GLU A 150 -19.58 13.53 10.80
N MET A 151 -18.93 12.46 10.30
CA MET A 151 -18.26 11.47 11.13
C MET A 151 -16.77 11.46 10.83
N TRP A 152 -16.03 12.23 11.62
CA TRP A 152 -14.57 12.30 11.61
C TRP A 152 -14.04 12.63 13.02
N SER A 153 -12.72 12.55 13.26
CA SER A 153 -12.13 12.94 14.54
C SER A 153 -10.80 13.65 14.35
N PHE A 154 -10.64 14.80 14.99
CA PHE A 154 -9.36 15.51 15.04
C PHE A 154 -8.31 14.72 15.85
N ALA A 155 -8.73 13.86 16.78
CA ALA A 155 -7.83 12.93 17.46
C ALA A 155 -7.23 11.91 16.47
N ASP A 156 -8.04 11.37 15.55
CA ASP A 156 -7.57 10.47 14.48
C ASP A 156 -6.63 11.22 13.50
N MET A 157 -6.85 12.53 13.30
CA MET A 157 -5.95 13.39 12.52
C MET A 157 -4.59 13.60 13.21
N ILE A 158 -4.57 13.90 14.51
CA ILE A 158 -3.35 14.09 15.31
C ILE A 158 -2.58 12.78 15.49
N ASP A 159 -3.28 11.65 15.67
CA ASP A 159 -2.69 10.31 15.72
C ASP A 159 -1.91 9.98 14.44
N GLY A 160 -2.35 10.51 13.29
CA GLY A 160 -1.62 10.39 12.03
C GLY A 160 -0.28 11.13 12.02
N ILE A 161 -0.16 12.26 12.74
CA ILE A 161 1.01 13.13 12.67
C ILE A 161 2.20 12.51 13.45
N PRO A 162 3.34 12.18 12.81
CA PRO A 162 4.42 11.43 13.42
C PRO A 162 5.15 12.35 14.39
N GLY A 163 5.40 11.87 15.60
CA GLY A 163 5.99 12.67 16.68
C GLY A 163 4.95 13.45 17.49
N ILE A 164 3.99 14.14 16.85
CA ILE A 164 2.94 14.89 17.55
C ILE A 164 1.94 13.95 18.21
N GLY A 165 1.45 12.92 17.51
CA GLY A 165 0.59 11.90 18.12
C GLY A 165 1.26 11.26 19.35
N TRP A 166 2.55 10.92 19.25
CA TRP A 166 3.29 10.35 20.37
C TRP A 166 3.42 11.30 21.57
N ILE A 167 3.70 12.60 21.33
CA ILE A 167 3.82 13.63 22.38
C ILE A 167 2.45 13.94 23.03
N VAL A 168 1.41 14.09 22.23
CA VAL A 168 0.06 14.43 22.68
C VAL A 168 -0.55 13.29 23.51
N PHE A 169 -0.36 12.04 23.12
CA PHE A 169 -0.90 10.87 23.83
C PHE A 169 -0.05 10.43 25.03
N MET A 170 1.16 10.98 25.23
CA MET A 170 2.00 10.78 26.41
C MET A 170 1.61 11.68 27.60
N ILE A 171 0.82 12.75 27.39
CA ILE A 171 0.42 13.70 28.46
C ILE A 171 -0.98 13.30 28.98
N PRO A 172 -1.10 12.67 30.17
CA PRO A 172 -2.37 12.15 30.67
C PRO A 172 -3.43 13.24 30.90
N LEU A 173 -2.98 14.47 31.16
CA LEU A 173 -3.82 15.65 31.38
C LEU A 173 -4.60 16.11 30.13
N LEU A 174 -4.04 15.94 28.93
CA LEU A 174 -4.71 16.30 27.68
C LEU A 174 -5.81 15.28 27.30
N ARG A 175 -5.63 14.01 27.69
CA ARG A 175 -6.55 12.90 27.43
C ARG A 175 -7.89 12.99 28.17
N GLN A 176 -7.91 13.59 29.36
CA GLN A 176 -9.08 13.57 30.25
C GLN A 176 -9.89 14.88 30.29
N ARG A 177 -9.33 16.01 29.85
CA ARG A 177 -9.98 17.33 29.99
C ARG A 177 -10.38 18.02 28.68
N CYS A 178 -9.85 17.61 27.53
CA CYS A 178 -10.14 18.24 26.24
C CYS A 178 -11.02 17.34 25.35
N PRO A 179 -12.24 17.76 24.99
CA PRO A 179 -13.11 17.05 24.04
C PRO A 179 -12.45 16.79 22.67
N LEU A 180 -11.46 17.62 22.31
CA LEU A 180 -10.62 17.52 21.11
C LEU A 180 -9.87 16.19 20.92
N PHE A 181 -9.61 15.44 22.00
CA PHE A 181 -8.84 14.19 21.95
C PHE A 181 -9.70 12.93 22.14
N LEU A 182 -11.02 13.07 22.16
CA LEU A 182 -11.94 11.93 22.17
C LEU A 182 -11.99 11.31 20.78
N ARG A 183 -11.60 10.03 20.69
CA ARG A 183 -11.73 9.25 19.44
C ARG A 183 -13.19 9.16 19.03
N SER A 184 -13.44 9.26 17.73
CA SER A 184 -14.78 9.06 17.19
C SER A 184 -15.25 7.63 17.50
N LYS A 185 -16.47 7.50 18.03
CA LYS A 185 -17.20 6.23 18.01
C LYS A 185 -17.75 6.06 16.59
N ILE A 186 -16.89 5.78 15.60
CA ILE A 186 -17.38 5.29 14.30
C ILE A 186 -17.87 3.85 14.54
N THR A 187 -19.10 3.74 15.04
CA THR A 187 -19.82 2.48 15.07
C THR A 187 -20.21 2.13 13.64
N ARG A 188 -19.68 1.00 13.18
CA ARG A 188 -20.04 0.27 11.94
C ARG A 188 -21.43 0.65 11.43
N ILE A 189 -21.52 1.21 10.23
CA ILE A 189 -22.75 1.13 9.46
C ILE A 189 -22.91 -0.34 9.05
N PRO A 190 -24.03 -1.02 9.37
CA PRO A 190 -24.30 -2.35 8.88
C PRO A 190 -24.32 -2.31 7.36
N SER A 191 -23.45 -3.07 6.72
CA SER A 191 -23.39 -3.24 5.28
C SER A 191 -24.57 -4.06 4.77
N THR A 192 -25.79 -3.49 4.81
CA THR A 192 -26.86 -3.96 3.91
C THR A 192 -26.59 -3.39 2.52
N SER A 193 -25.65 -4.03 1.85
CA SER A 193 -25.37 -3.87 0.43
C SER A 193 -26.53 -4.50 -0.35
N VAL A 194 -27.29 -3.69 -1.07
CA VAL A 194 -28.03 -4.19 -2.23
C VAL A 194 -27.00 -4.27 -3.35
N TYR A 195 -26.48 -5.47 -3.56
CA TYR A 195 -25.68 -5.81 -4.72
C TYR A 195 -26.53 -5.52 -5.97
N VAL A 196 -26.12 -4.54 -6.78
CA VAL A 196 -26.45 -4.60 -8.20
C VAL A 196 -25.72 -5.84 -8.72
N ASN A 197 -26.49 -6.80 -9.22
CA ASN A 197 -26.03 -8.06 -9.79
C ASN A 197 -25.02 -7.82 -10.92
N ASN A 198 -23.76 -7.67 -10.55
CA ASN A 198 -22.67 -8.23 -11.33
C ASN A 198 -22.43 -9.61 -10.74
N SER A 199 -22.76 -10.64 -11.52
CA SER A 199 -22.45 -12.03 -11.24
C SER A 199 -21.12 -12.13 -10.50
N PRO A 200 -21.04 -12.86 -9.37
CA PRO A 200 -19.80 -12.99 -8.64
C PRO A 200 -18.83 -13.67 -9.59
N ASN A 201 -17.90 -12.89 -10.14
CA ASN A 201 -16.75 -13.45 -10.78
C ASN A 201 -16.01 -14.14 -9.62
N LYS A 202 -16.24 -15.44 -9.49
CA LYS A 202 -15.56 -16.34 -8.58
C LYS A 202 -14.09 -16.41 -8.99
N ASN A 203 -13.38 -15.31 -8.86
CA ASN A 203 -11.96 -15.33 -8.62
C ASN A 203 -11.77 -15.39 -7.10
N SER A 204 -12.36 -16.42 -6.50
CA SER A 204 -11.75 -17.06 -5.34
C SER A 204 -10.31 -17.31 -5.72
N TYR A 205 -9.38 -16.62 -5.07
CA TYR A 205 -7.95 -16.89 -5.18
C TYR A 205 -7.74 -18.41 -5.15
N SER A 206 -7.46 -19.00 -6.30
CA SER A 206 -7.13 -20.42 -6.40
C SER A 206 -5.68 -20.55 -5.97
N PHE A 207 -5.50 -20.65 -4.65
CA PHE A 207 -4.25 -20.91 -3.96
C PHE A 207 -3.60 -22.21 -4.47
N PRO A 208 -2.26 -22.33 -4.45
CA PRO A 208 -1.65 -23.65 -4.51
C PRO A 208 -1.98 -24.38 -3.19
N ARG A 209 -3.01 -25.24 -3.22
CA ARG A 209 -3.47 -26.09 -2.10
C ARG A 209 -2.35 -26.96 -1.49
N THR A 210 -1.23 -27.14 -2.17
CA THR A 210 -0.20 -28.13 -1.84
C THR A 210 0.56 -27.85 -0.54
N LEU A 211 0.91 -26.60 -0.22
CA LEU A 211 1.71 -26.31 0.99
C LEU A 211 0.90 -26.50 2.28
N PHE A 212 -0.35 -26.03 2.29
CA PHE A 212 -1.23 -26.13 3.46
C PHE A 212 -1.77 -27.54 3.70
N ASN A 213 -1.66 -28.45 2.72
CA ASN A 213 -1.98 -29.86 2.90
C ASN A 213 -0.95 -30.60 3.78
N VAL A 214 0.30 -30.12 3.81
CA VAL A 214 1.41 -30.75 4.56
C VAL A 214 1.61 -30.09 5.93
N ILE A 215 1.21 -28.82 6.08
CA ILE A 215 1.38 -28.06 7.31
C ILE A 215 0.16 -28.23 8.23
N PRO A 216 0.35 -28.51 9.54
CA PRO A 216 -0.74 -28.53 10.52
C PRO A 216 -1.59 -27.26 10.51
N LYS A 217 -2.92 -27.41 10.55
CA LYS A 217 -3.89 -26.29 10.54
C LYS A 217 -3.55 -25.15 11.53
N PRO A 218 -3.11 -25.42 12.79
CA PRO A 218 -2.76 -24.36 13.73
C PRO A 218 -1.59 -23.45 13.28
N LEU A 219 -0.72 -23.93 12.38
CA LEU A 219 0.41 -23.17 11.87
C LEU A 219 0.06 -22.34 10.62
N HIS A 220 -1.11 -22.53 10.03
CA HIS A 220 -1.53 -21.82 8.82
C HIS A 220 -1.50 -20.28 8.97
N PRO A 221 -1.92 -19.70 10.11
CA PRO A 221 -1.85 -18.26 10.31
C PRO A 221 -0.41 -17.76 10.33
N TYR A 222 0.51 -18.51 10.94
CA TYR A 222 1.94 -18.15 11.04
C TYR A 222 2.66 -18.21 9.68
N VAL A 223 2.31 -19.21 8.86
CA VAL A 223 2.80 -19.34 7.48
C VAL A 223 2.35 -18.13 6.63
N ARG A 224 1.09 -17.70 6.78
CA ARG A 224 0.56 -16.49 6.12
C ARG A 224 1.21 -15.21 6.64
N LEU A 225 1.46 -15.14 7.95
CA LEU A 225 2.13 -14.01 8.60
C LEU A 225 3.56 -13.82 8.06
N SER A 226 4.32 -14.90 7.94
CA SER A 226 5.68 -14.91 7.37
C SER A 226 5.72 -14.84 5.84
N ARG A 227 4.55 -14.77 5.17
CA ARG A 227 4.46 -14.75 3.69
C ARG A 227 5.14 -15.92 3.01
N ILE A 228 5.17 -17.09 3.66
CA ILE A 228 5.71 -18.32 3.08
C ILE A 228 4.80 -18.80 1.93
N ASP A 229 3.50 -18.50 2.03
CA ASP A 229 2.51 -18.70 0.97
C ASP A 229 2.75 -17.82 -0.27
N LYS A 230 3.57 -16.76 -0.16
CA LYS A 230 3.89 -15.81 -1.24
C LYS A 230 5.40 -15.76 -1.48
N PRO A 231 5.99 -16.78 -2.13
CA PRO A 231 7.43 -16.97 -2.22
C PRO A 231 8.15 -16.02 -3.17
N THR A 232 7.44 -15.29 -4.04
CA THR A 232 8.06 -14.39 -5.04
C THR A 232 9.05 -13.41 -4.41
N GLY A 233 8.69 -12.81 -3.28
CA GLY A 233 9.58 -11.90 -2.56
C GLY A 233 10.78 -12.59 -1.90
N ALA A 234 10.70 -13.88 -1.57
CA ALA A 234 11.84 -14.61 -1.03
C ALA A 234 12.89 -14.88 -2.12
N TRP A 235 12.47 -15.17 -3.34
CA TRP A 235 13.38 -15.40 -4.47
C TRP A 235 14.28 -14.20 -4.74
N VAL A 236 13.74 -12.98 -4.78
CA VAL A 236 14.53 -11.77 -5.09
C VAL A 236 15.55 -11.42 -3.99
N ILE A 237 15.33 -11.84 -2.75
CA ILE A 237 16.27 -11.66 -1.63
C ILE A 237 17.33 -12.77 -1.61
N PHE A 238 16.92 -13.99 -1.96
CA PHE A 238 17.78 -15.18 -1.95
C PHE A 238 18.81 -15.17 -3.07
N LEU A 239 18.38 -14.84 -4.29
CA LEU A 239 19.18 -15.02 -5.51
C LEU A 239 20.51 -14.23 -5.51
N PRO A 240 20.59 -12.97 -5.05
CA PRO A 240 21.86 -12.25 -4.99
C PRO A 240 22.93 -12.94 -4.14
N GLY A 241 22.53 -13.52 -3.00
CA GLY A 241 23.42 -14.34 -2.17
C GLY A 241 23.82 -15.64 -2.85
N ALA A 242 22.88 -16.31 -3.51
CA ALA A 242 23.17 -17.53 -4.27
C ALA A 242 24.12 -17.28 -5.44
N TRP A 243 23.98 -16.18 -6.18
CA TRP A 243 24.93 -15.78 -7.23
C TRP A 243 26.32 -15.60 -6.64
N SER A 244 26.41 -14.85 -5.54
CA SER A 244 27.67 -14.53 -4.87
C SER A 244 28.39 -15.79 -4.36
N ILE A 245 27.67 -16.76 -3.78
CA ILE A 245 28.25 -18.06 -3.40
C ILE A 245 28.67 -18.86 -4.63
N ALA A 246 27.84 -18.93 -5.67
CA ALA A 246 28.15 -19.68 -6.88
C ALA A 246 29.39 -19.10 -7.59
N PHE A 247 29.60 -17.78 -7.54
CA PHE A 247 30.81 -17.14 -8.08
C PHE A 247 32.10 -17.64 -7.42
N ALA A 248 32.06 -18.07 -6.16
CA ALA A 248 33.19 -18.65 -5.44
C ALA A 248 33.46 -20.12 -5.80
N GLY A 249 32.64 -20.74 -6.66
CA GLY A 249 32.80 -22.11 -7.15
C GLY A 249 31.63 -23.04 -6.80
N THR A 250 31.71 -24.29 -7.29
CA THR A 250 30.63 -25.30 -7.23
C THR A 250 30.94 -26.48 -6.29
N THR A 251 31.63 -26.22 -5.18
CA THR A 251 31.92 -27.26 -4.17
C THR A 251 30.64 -27.68 -3.42
N LEU A 252 30.66 -28.88 -2.83
CA LEU A 252 29.55 -29.35 -1.98
C LEU A 252 29.29 -28.42 -0.78
N THR A 253 30.35 -27.82 -0.24
CA THR A 253 30.27 -26.79 0.81
C THR A 253 29.51 -25.56 0.33
N ASN A 254 29.78 -25.10 -0.90
CA ASN A 254 29.08 -23.95 -1.47
C ASN A 254 27.60 -24.25 -1.73
N LEU A 255 27.27 -25.47 -2.18
CA LEU A 255 25.86 -25.89 -2.32
C LEU A 255 25.14 -25.91 -0.96
N SER A 256 25.83 -26.35 0.09
CA SER A 256 25.30 -26.36 1.46
C SER A 256 25.09 -24.93 1.98
N LEU A 257 26.02 -24.00 1.67
CA LEU A 257 25.89 -22.57 1.97
C LEU A 257 24.71 -21.93 1.22
N ILE A 258 24.47 -22.28 -0.05
CA ILE A 258 23.28 -21.82 -0.80
C ILE A 258 22.01 -22.29 -0.08
N GLY A 259 21.97 -23.54 0.40
CA GLY A 259 20.87 -24.05 1.22
C GLY A 259 20.66 -23.24 2.50
N LEU A 260 21.73 -22.96 3.26
CA LEU A 260 21.68 -22.16 4.48
C LEU A 260 21.21 -20.72 4.22
N PHE A 261 21.68 -20.08 3.15
CA PHE A 261 21.21 -18.75 2.73
C PHE A 261 19.75 -18.77 2.31
N GLY A 262 19.27 -19.86 1.70
CA GLY A 262 17.86 -20.07 1.38
C GLY A 262 16.97 -20.10 2.63
N ILE A 263 17.35 -20.92 3.62
CA ILE A 263 16.64 -21.00 4.92
C ILE A 263 16.69 -19.64 5.62
N GLY A 264 17.87 -19.02 5.72
CA GLY A 264 18.05 -17.70 6.33
C GLY A 264 17.20 -16.63 5.65
N THR A 265 17.09 -16.65 4.31
CA THR A 265 16.22 -15.73 3.56
C THR A 265 14.74 -15.90 3.91
N ILE A 266 14.26 -17.14 3.99
CA ILE A 266 12.86 -17.43 4.37
C ILE A 266 12.57 -16.89 5.77
N LEU A 267 13.47 -17.15 6.72
CA LEU A 267 13.34 -16.70 8.11
C LEU A 267 13.42 -15.18 8.24
N MET A 268 14.42 -14.53 7.66
CA MET A 268 14.60 -13.07 7.74
C MET A 268 13.47 -12.31 7.03
N ARG A 269 13.04 -12.77 5.85
CA ARG A 269 11.90 -12.16 5.16
C ARG A 269 10.62 -12.33 5.98
N GLY A 270 10.40 -13.52 6.53
CA GLY A 270 9.25 -13.81 7.35
C GLY A 270 9.22 -12.94 8.62
N ALA A 271 10.37 -12.76 9.27
CA ALA A 271 10.51 -11.87 10.41
C ALA A 271 10.18 -10.41 10.02
N GLY A 272 10.75 -9.91 8.92
CA GLY A 272 10.46 -8.57 8.41
C GLY A 272 8.98 -8.37 8.09
N CYS A 273 8.32 -9.34 7.46
CA CYS A 273 6.89 -9.31 7.20
C CYS A 273 6.06 -9.33 8.49
N THR A 274 6.48 -10.12 9.48
CA THR A 274 5.81 -10.20 10.79
C THR A 274 5.92 -8.87 11.55
N VAL A 275 7.11 -8.25 11.57
CA VAL A 275 7.36 -6.95 12.20
C VAL A 275 6.56 -5.85 11.51
N ASN A 276 6.49 -5.86 10.17
CA ASN A 276 5.65 -4.91 9.43
C ASN A 276 4.17 -5.06 9.81
N ASP A 277 3.62 -6.28 9.81
CA ASP A 277 2.22 -6.54 10.20
C ASP A 277 1.95 -6.16 11.68
N LEU A 278 2.95 -6.25 12.56
CA LEU A 278 2.87 -5.79 13.96
C LEU A 278 2.76 -4.26 14.05
N TRP A 279 3.58 -3.51 13.31
CA TRP A 279 3.53 -2.05 13.28
C TRP A 279 2.26 -1.53 12.60
N ASP A 280 1.88 -2.14 11.48
CA ASP A 280 0.79 -1.65 10.63
C ASP A 280 -0.59 -2.18 11.02
N ARG A 281 -0.72 -2.97 12.10
CA ARG A 281 -1.98 -3.65 12.49
C ARG A 281 -3.23 -2.80 12.36
N GLU A 282 -3.20 -1.59 12.93
CA GLU A 282 -4.39 -0.73 12.98
C GLU A 282 -4.71 -0.13 11.60
N TYR A 283 -3.69 0.17 10.81
CA TYR A 283 -3.85 0.59 9.42
C TYR A 283 -4.36 -0.56 8.55
N ASP A 284 -3.76 -1.74 8.67
CA ASP A 284 -4.12 -2.93 7.91
C ASP A 284 -5.56 -3.38 8.17
N ARG A 285 -6.10 -3.17 9.38
CA ARG A 285 -7.52 -3.41 9.70
C ARG A 285 -8.49 -2.56 8.88
N ARG A 286 -8.04 -1.38 8.45
CA ARG A 286 -8.87 -0.36 7.77
C ARG A 286 -8.80 -0.46 6.25
N VAL A 287 -7.89 -1.28 5.70
CA VAL A 287 -7.64 -1.42 4.26
C VAL A 287 -8.17 -2.76 3.74
N GLU A 288 -9.04 -2.72 2.73
CA GLU A 288 -9.72 -3.91 2.17
C GLU A 288 -8.75 -5.03 1.77
N ARG A 289 -7.61 -4.67 1.18
CA ARG A 289 -6.57 -5.61 0.74
C ARG A 289 -5.85 -6.30 1.91
N THR A 290 -5.75 -5.66 3.07
CA THR A 290 -4.89 -6.10 4.17
C THR A 290 -5.63 -6.41 5.47
N LYS A 291 -6.94 -6.18 5.54
CA LYS A 291 -7.79 -6.52 6.69
C LYS A 291 -7.80 -8.02 7.02
N SER A 292 -7.52 -8.86 6.03
CA SER A 292 -7.45 -10.33 6.17
C SER A 292 -6.09 -10.84 6.66
N ARG A 293 -5.13 -9.94 6.94
CA ARG A 293 -3.83 -10.32 7.53
C ARG A 293 -4.03 -10.94 8.92
N PRO A 294 -3.20 -11.92 9.34
CA PRO A 294 -3.43 -12.65 10.59
C PRO A 294 -3.50 -11.76 11.85
N ILE A 295 -2.62 -10.77 11.96
CA ILE A 295 -2.60 -9.84 13.11
C ILE A 295 -3.74 -8.81 13.01
N ALA A 296 -4.03 -8.30 11.81
CA ALA A 296 -5.11 -7.35 11.56
C ALA A 296 -6.49 -7.96 11.86
N SER A 297 -6.76 -9.16 11.35
CA SER A 297 -8.00 -9.91 11.56
C SER A 297 -8.18 -10.43 12.99
N GLY A 298 -7.11 -10.46 13.79
CA GLY A 298 -7.11 -11.01 15.15
C GLY A 298 -6.93 -12.52 15.23
N GLU A 299 -6.63 -13.18 14.11
CA GLU A 299 -6.29 -14.60 14.05
C GLU A 299 -4.99 -14.94 14.80
N ILE A 300 -4.06 -13.98 14.86
CA ILE A 300 -2.84 -14.02 15.68
C ILE A 300 -2.82 -12.81 16.62
N THR A 301 -2.52 -13.01 17.90
CA THR A 301 -2.36 -11.92 18.86
C THR A 301 -1.02 -11.18 18.68
N MET A 302 -0.91 -9.95 19.17
CA MET A 302 0.36 -9.20 19.12
C MET A 302 1.52 -9.95 19.79
N GLN A 303 1.25 -10.58 20.93
CA GLN A 303 2.28 -11.33 21.67
C GLN A 303 2.73 -12.57 20.89
N GLN A 304 1.79 -13.30 20.28
CA GLN A 304 2.12 -14.43 19.40
C GLN A 304 2.94 -13.98 18.18
N GLY A 305 2.59 -12.85 17.57
CA GLY A 305 3.35 -12.26 16.47
C GLY A 305 4.77 -11.87 16.89
N LEU A 306 4.93 -11.27 18.08
CA LEU A 306 6.24 -10.90 18.61
C LEU A 306 7.11 -12.13 18.91
N ILE A 307 6.54 -13.17 19.54
CA ILE A 307 7.23 -14.44 19.78
C ILE A 307 7.65 -15.08 18.45
N TRP A 308 6.77 -15.06 17.46
CA TRP A 308 7.05 -15.62 16.13
C TRP A 308 8.16 -14.86 15.39
N ALA A 309 8.17 -13.53 15.47
CA ALA A 309 9.28 -12.72 14.96
C ALA A 309 10.59 -13.07 15.70
N GLY A 310 10.53 -13.19 17.03
CA GLY A 310 11.67 -13.60 17.87
C GLY A 310 12.24 -14.96 17.43
N VAL A 311 11.41 -15.98 17.26
CA VAL A 311 11.84 -17.31 16.79
C VAL A 311 12.54 -17.22 15.42
N GLN A 312 11.97 -16.49 14.47
CA GLN A 312 12.56 -16.34 13.13
C GLN A 312 13.91 -15.62 13.18
N LEU A 313 14.02 -14.56 13.98
CA LEU A 313 15.27 -13.81 14.16
C LEU A 313 16.33 -14.64 14.89
N SER A 314 15.96 -15.38 15.95
CA SER A 314 16.87 -16.28 16.66
C SER A 314 17.41 -17.38 15.75
N LEU A 315 16.55 -18.03 14.95
CA LEU A 315 17.00 -19.04 13.99
C LEU A 315 17.90 -18.44 12.90
N SER A 316 17.58 -17.22 12.42
CA SER A 316 18.44 -16.50 11.46
C SER A 316 19.80 -16.15 12.06
N PHE A 317 19.83 -15.74 13.33
CA PHE A 317 21.06 -15.45 14.06
C PHE A 317 21.91 -16.70 14.27
N LEU A 318 21.30 -17.84 14.60
CA LEU A 318 21.99 -19.13 14.69
C LEU A 318 22.66 -19.52 13.37
N ILE A 319 22.03 -19.23 12.22
CA ILE A 319 22.66 -19.43 10.91
C ILE A 319 23.83 -18.46 10.72
N LEU A 320 23.67 -17.18 11.08
CA LEU A 320 24.71 -16.17 10.92
C LEU A 320 26.00 -16.53 11.66
N ILE A 321 25.90 -16.96 12.93
CA ILE A 321 27.08 -17.29 13.76
C ILE A 321 27.81 -18.57 13.33
N GLN A 322 27.22 -19.36 12.44
CA GLN A 322 27.88 -20.53 11.83
C GLN A 322 28.77 -20.14 10.63
N LEU A 323 28.68 -18.88 10.17
CA LEU A 323 29.50 -18.38 9.07
C LEU A 323 30.87 -17.91 9.58
N ASN A 324 31.80 -17.67 8.66
CA ASN A 324 33.11 -17.14 9.02
C ASN A 324 33.02 -15.70 9.57
N ILE A 325 34.04 -15.31 10.36
CA ILE A 325 34.09 -14.02 11.07
C ILE A 325 33.89 -12.82 10.13
N PRO A 326 34.55 -12.73 8.95
CA PRO A 326 34.29 -11.64 8.01
C PRO A 326 32.81 -11.54 7.59
N THR A 327 32.17 -12.67 7.28
CA THR A 327 30.75 -12.70 6.91
C THR A 327 29.83 -12.32 8.07
N ILE A 328 30.15 -12.74 9.30
CA ILE A 328 29.41 -12.30 10.50
C ILE A 328 29.47 -10.77 10.62
N GLY A 329 30.66 -10.18 10.48
CA GLY A 329 30.84 -8.73 10.51
C GLY A 329 30.00 -8.01 9.45
N ILE A 330 30.04 -8.48 8.20
CA ILE A 330 29.21 -7.93 7.11
C ILE A 330 27.72 -8.08 7.43
N GLY A 331 27.31 -9.23 7.98
CA GLY A 331 25.92 -9.47 8.37
C GLY A 331 25.44 -8.51 9.45
N ILE A 332 26.24 -8.22 10.48
CA ILE A 332 25.89 -7.24 11.52
C ILE A 332 25.73 -5.84 10.91
N CYS A 333 26.59 -5.46 9.96
CA CYS A 333 26.47 -4.18 9.26
C CYS A 333 25.15 -4.03 8.48
N SER A 334 24.44 -5.11 8.16
CA SER A 334 23.14 -5.06 7.48
C SER A 334 22.03 -4.41 8.32
N LEU A 335 22.23 -4.28 9.64
CA LEU A 335 21.28 -3.59 10.53
C LEU A 335 21.16 -2.10 10.21
N VAL A 336 22.23 -1.49 9.69
CA VAL A 336 22.25 -0.08 9.31
C VAL A 336 21.26 0.22 8.18
N PRO A 337 21.35 -0.39 6.99
CA PRO A 337 20.37 -0.14 5.93
C PRO A 337 18.96 -0.62 6.30
N LEU A 338 18.82 -1.66 7.13
CA LEU A 338 17.53 -2.15 7.62
C LEU A 338 16.75 -1.06 8.38
N ILE A 339 17.43 -0.30 9.24
CA ILE A 339 16.83 0.81 10.00
C ILE A 339 16.57 2.02 9.10
N ILE A 340 17.47 2.27 8.15
CA ILE A 340 17.40 3.45 7.27
C ILE A 340 16.27 3.33 6.24
N TYR A 341 16.07 2.15 5.64
CA TYR A 341 15.16 1.96 4.51
C TYR A 341 13.70 2.40 4.78
N PRO A 342 13.05 2.02 5.90
CA PRO A 342 11.67 2.43 6.19
C PRO A 342 11.51 3.95 6.26
N VAL A 343 12.56 4.64 6.73
CA VAL A 343 12.61 6.10 6.84
C VAL A 343 12.72 6.73 5.44
N MET A 344 13.52 6.15 4.55
CA MET A 344 13.80 6.72 3.22
C MET A 344 12.58 6.88 2.32
N LYS A 345 11.56 6.02 2.47
CA LYS A 345 10.25 6.19 1.79
C LYS A 345 9.60 7.54 2.03
N ARG A 346 9.93 8.21 3.15
CA ARG A 346 9.31 9.49 3.55
C ARG A 346 10.10 10.70 3.07
N TYR A 347 11.41 10.55 2.83
CA TYR A 347 12.29 11.69 2.52
C TYR A 347 12.70 11.76 1.05
N THR A 348 12.88 10.62 0.38
CA THR A 348 13.40 10.57 -0.99
C THR A 348 12.38 10.07 -2.01
N ASN A 349 12.55 10.50 -3.26
CA ASN A 349 11.89 9.93 -4.43
C ASN A 349 12.55 8.65 -4.94
N TRP A 350 13.62 8.18 -4.29
CA TRP A 350 14.36 6.97 -4.61
C TRP A 350 14.27 5.86 -3.54
N PRO A 351 13.10 5.55 -2.94
CA PRO A 351 13.07 4.50 -1.92
C PRO A 351 13.46 3.12 -2.46
N GLN A 352 13.25 2.86 -3.75
CA GLN A 352 13.67 1.64 -4.44
C GLN A 352 15.19 1.46 -4.44
N PHE A 353 15.97 2.55 -4.44
CA PHE A 353 17.42 2.48 -4.34
C PHE A 353 17.84 1.96 -2.95
N PHE A 354 17.27 2.54 -1.89
CA PHE A 354 17.52 2.11 -0.51
C PHE A 354 16.95 0.71 -0.22
N LEU A 355 15.85 0.34 -0.88
CA LEU A 355 15.38 -1.04 -0.88
C LEU A 355 16.42 -1.95 -1.50
N GLY A 356 16.97 -1.59 -2.66
CA GLY A 356 18.05 -2.32 -3.33
C GLY A 356 19.25 -2.53 -2.42
N ILE A 357 19.70 -1.50 -1.71
CA ILE A 357 20.77 -1.60 -0.70
C ILE A 357 20.41 -2.68 0.34
N THR A 358 19.19 -2.66 0.86
CA THR A 358 18.78 -3.57 1.94
C THR A 358 18.61 -5.01 1.45
N LEU A 359 17.92 -5.23 0.32
CA LEU A 359 17.56 -6.58 -0.14
C LEU A 359 18.75 -7.34 -0.73
N ASN A 360 19.75 -6.64 -1.28
CA ASN A 360 20.89 -7.29 -1.94
C ASN A 360 22.09 -7.48 -1.02
N TRP A 361 21.97 -7.21 0.28
CA TRP A 361 23.06 -7.36 1.24
C TRP A 361 23.68 -8.77 1.24
N SER A 362 22.86 -9.79 0.95
CA SER A 362 23.31 -11.18 0.80
C SER A 362 24.37 -11.36 -0.30
N ALA A 363 24.43 -10.49 -1.31
CA ALA A 363 25.47 -10.49 -2.33
C ALA A 363 26.86 -10.15 -1.75
N LEU A 364 26.94 -9.32 -0.72
CA LEU A 364 28.20 -9.02 -0.03
C LEU A 364 28.66 -10.19 0.86
N MET A 365 27.69 -10.92 1.40
CA MET A 365 27.94 -12.03 2.31
C MET A 365 28.30 -13.32 1.58
N GLY A 366 27.70 -13.62 0.42
CA GLY A 366 27.78 -14.93 -0.21
C GLY A 366 29.20 -15.39 -0.57
N PHE A 367 29.95 -14.59 -1.34
CA PHE A 367 31.33 -14.89 -1.74
C PHE A 367 32.27 -14.93 -0.54
N THR A 368 32.07 -14.01 0.42
CA THR A 368 32.81 -13.98 1.69
C THR A 368 32.53 -15.24 2.50
N ALA A 369 31.29 -15.73 2.53
CA ALA A 369 30.90 -16.97 3.21
C ALA A 369 31.61 -18.19 2.64
N ALA A 370 31.72 -18.24 1.31
CA ALA A 370 32.34 -19.35 0.60
C ALA A 370 33.88 -19.33 0.65
N THR A 371 34.51 -18.16 0.60
CA THR A 371 35.98 -18.05 0.52
C THR A 371 36.65 -17.77 1.86
N GLY A 372 35.92 -17.26 2.85
CA GLY A 372 36.49 -16.83 4.14
C GLY A 372 37.18 -15.47 4.09
N ALA A 373 37.18 -14.78 2.95
CA ALA A 373 37.82 -13.48 2.79
C ALA A 373 36.96 -12.50 1.99
N VAL A 374 37.20 -11.20 2.22
CA VAL A 374 36.47 -10.12 1.54
C VAL A 374 37.19 -9.81 0.23
N TYR A 375 36.52 -10.01 -0.90
CA TYR A 375 37.02 -9.70 -2.23
C TYR A 375 36.20 -8.58 -2.88
N PRO A 376 36.57 -7.30 -2.66
CA PRO A 376 35.83 -6.15 -3.16
C PRO A 376 35.58 -6.17 -4.67
N SER A 377 36.54 -6.68 -5.45
CA SER A 377 36.45 -6.80 -6.91
C SER A 377 35.27 -7.66 -7.38
N VAL A 378 34.84 -8.63 -6.58
CA VAL A 378 33.72 -9.52 -6.91
C VAL A 378 32.43 -9.05 -6.24
N ILE A 379 32.48 -8.80 -4.94
CA ILE A 379 31.26 -8.55 -4.15
C ILE A 379 30.64 -7.17 -4.43
N ILE A 380 31.45 -6.15 -4.69
CA ILE A 380 30.93 -4.79 -4.93
C ILE A 380 30.17 -4.75 -6.27
N PRO A 381 30.71 -5.23 -7.40
CA PRO A 381 29.94 -5.30 -8.63
C PRO A 381 28.68 -6.16 -8.49
N LEU A 382 28.73 -7.33 -7.84
CA LEU A 382 27.52 -8.14 -7.61
C LEU A 382 26.45 -7.41 -6.80
N TYR A 383 26.87 -6.67 -5.78
CA TYR A 383 25.96 -5.88 -4.96
C TYR A 383 25.29 -4.77 -5.77
N PHE A 384 26.05 -4.03 -6.58
CA PHE A 384 25.48 -3.01 -7.48
C PHE A 384 24.62 -3.61 -8.60
N ALA A 385 24.96 -4.80 -9.11
CA ALA A 385 24.10 -5.54 -10.03
C ALA A 385 22.74 -5.84 -9.39
N GLY A 386 22.73 -6.30 -8.13
CA GLY A 386 21.52 -6.54 -7.36
C GLY A 386 20.71 -5.26 -7.09
N ILE A 387 21.36 -4.15 -6.76
CA ILE A 387 20.71 -2.84 -6.59
C ILE A 387 20.06 -2.39 -7.90
N ALA A 388 20.78 -2.46 -9.02
CA ALA A 388 20.25 -2.12 -10.35
C ALA A 388 19.08 -3.03 -10.74
N TRP A 389 19.17 -4.32 -10.42
CA TRP A 389 18.07 -5.27 -10.61
C TRP A 389 16.84 -4.90 -9.78
N THR A 390 17.04 -4.49 -8.53
CA THR A 390 15.95 -4.04 -7.64
C THR A 390 15.30 -2.76 -8.15
N LEU A 391 16.10 -1.79 -8.61
CA LEU A 391 15.59 -0.61 -9.28
C LEU A 391 14.78 -0.97 -10.53
N HIS A 392 15.18 -2.00 -11.28
CA HIS A 392 14.42 -2.48 -12.44
C HIS A 392 13.08 -3.08 -12.04
N TYR A 393 13.05 -4.14 -11.23
CA TYR A 393 11.80 -4.84 -10.94
C TYR A 393 10.89 -4.08 -9.97
N ASP A 394 11.44 -3.38 -8.98
CA ASP A 394 10.65 -2.75 -7.92
C ASP A 394 10.07 -1.40 -8.37
N THR A 395 10.73 -0.71 -9.31
CA THR A 395 10.12 0.45 -9.98
C THR A 395 8.91 0.01 -10.80
N ILE A 396 8.97 -1.12 -11.51
CA ILE A 396 7.81 -1.68 -12.22
C ILE A 396 6.71 -2.05 -11.22
N TYR A 397 7.08 -2.70 -10.11
CA TYR A 397 6.14 -3.07 -9.07
C TYR A 397 5.42 -1.85 -8.48
N ALA A 398 6.14 -0.77 -8.19
CA ALA A 398 5.63 0.47 -7.63
C ALA A 398 4.63 1.22 -8.54
N HIS A 399 4.60 0.94 -9.85
CA HIS A 399 3.55 1.50 -10.72
C HIS A 399 2.14 0.97 -10.37
N GLN A 400 2.01 -0.14 -9.65
CA GLN A 400 0.71 -0.63 -9.14
C GLN A 400 0.11 0.31 -8.10
N ASP A 401 0.97 0.88 -7.26
CA ASP A 401 0.59 1.73 -6.13
C ASP A 401 0.66 3.22 -6.52
N LYS A 402 0.98 3.56 -7.78
CA LYS A 402 1.20 4.94 -8.26
C LYS A 402 0.06 5.89 -7.91
N ARG A 403 -1.20 5.44 -8.06
CA ARG A 403 -2.38 6.26 -7.77
C ARG A 403 -2.54 6.47 -6.26
N ASP A 404 -2.38 5.39 -5.48
CA ASP A 404 -2.49 5.43 -4.03
C ASP A 404 -1.35 6.25 -3.42
N ASP A 405 -0.13 6.10 -3.92
CA ASP A 405 1.06 6.88 -3.54
C ASP A 405 0.87 8.38 -3.82
N LEU A 406 0.25 8.74 -4.95
CA LEU A 406 -0.08 10.14 -5.27
C LEU A 406 -1.08 10.72 -4.26
N ILE A 407 -2.13 9.97 -3.94
CA ILE A 407 -3.18 10.39 -3.01
C ILE A 407 -2.61 10.53 -1.59
N VAL A 408 -1.78 9.57 -1.19
CA VAL A 408 -1.17 9.49 0.14
C VAL A 408 0.14 10.28 0.19
N GLY A 409 0.54 11.01 -0.85
CA GLY A 409 1.77 11.82 -0.87
C GLY A 409 3.07 11.03 -0.59
N VAL A 410 3.06 9.71 -0.81
CA VAL A 410 4.24 8.85 -0.67
C VAL A 410 5.11 9.02 -1.91
N LYS A 411 6.41 9.24 -1.71
CA LYS A 411 7.37 9.41 -2.78
C LYS A 411 7.82 8.05 -3.31
N SER A 412 7.93 7.88 -4.62
CA SER A 412 8.43 6.65 -5.25
C SER A 412 9.11 6.90 -6.59
N THR A 413 9.97 5.98 -7.04
CA THR A 413 10.60 6.11 -8.37
C THR A 413 9.56 6.08 -9.49
N ALA A 414 8.45 5.34 -9.33
CA ALA A 414 7.36 5.33 -10.29
C ALA A 414 6.75 6.73 -10.50
N LEU A 415 6.65 7.53 -9.44
CA LEU A 415 6.20 8.92 -9.51
C LEU A 415 7.25 9.87 -10.07
N LEU A 416 8.50 9.73 -9.61
CA LEU A 416 9.61 10.57 -10.08
C LEU A 416 9.86 10.42 -11.58
N LEU A 417 9.88 9.16 -12.04
CA LEU A 417 10.27 8.84 -13.41
C LEU A 417 9.11 9.02 -14.38
N GLY A 418 7.87 8.85 -13.92
CA GLY A 418 6.66 9.07 -14.73
C GLY A 418 6.74 8.36 -16.07
N ASP A 419 6.57 9.11 -17.15
CA ASP A 419 6.60 8.60 -18.54
C ASP A 419 8.00 8.15 -18.98
N LYS A 420 9.05 8.64 -18.32
CA LYS A 420 10.45 8.24 -18.59
C LYS A 420 10.81 6.91 -17.94
N THR A 421 9.90 6.24 -17.23
CA THR A 421 10.18 4.98 -16.53
C THR A 421 10.88 3.96 -17.43
N LYS A 422 10.35 3.68 -18.63
CA LYS A 422 10.96 2.66 -19.52
C LYS A 422 12.40 2.99 -19.91
N LEU A 423 12.74 4.27 -20.09
CA LEU A 423 14.12 4.70 -20.37
C LEU A 423 15.06 4.38 -19.20
N TRP A 424 14.64 4.69 -17.98
CA TRP A 424 15.42 4.40 -16.77
C TRP A 424 15.52 2.90 -16.50
N LEU A 425 14.47 2.12 -16.75
CA LEU A 425 14.54 0.65 -16.67
C LEU A 425 15.61 0.08 -17.62
N ARG A 426 15.75 0.64 -18.83
CA ARG A 426 16.84 0.27 -19.75
C ARG A 426 18.20 0.62 -19.16
N ALA A 427 18.35 1.81 -18.56
CA ALA A 427 19.60 2.21 -17.91
C ALA A 427 19.95 1.29 -16.72
N PHE A 428 18.98 0.91 -15.89
CA PHE A 428 19.19 -0.04 -14.80
C PHE A 428 19.53 -1.44 -15.30
N SER A 429 18.87 -1.91 -16.36
CA SER A 429 19.20 -3.19 -17.01
C SER A 429 20.62 -3.21 -17.57
N ILE A 430 21.04 -2.13 -18.24
CA ILE A 430 22.42 -1.99 -18.75
C ILE A 430 23.39 -1.98 -17.58
N GLY A 431 23.13 -1.16 -16.55
CA GLY A 431 23.96 -1.11 -15.34
C GLY A 431 24.10 -2.48 -14.68
N MET A 432 23.00 -3.22 -14.54
CA MET A 432 22.99 -4.58 -14.00
C MET A 432 23.90 -5.52 -14.80
N ILE A 433 23.76 -5.56 -16.13
CA ILE A 433 24.59 -6.42 -16.99
C ILE A 433 26.07 -6.01 -16.92
N THR A 434 26.38 -4.72 -16.94
CA THR A 434 27.76 -4.23 -16.82
C THR A 434 28.41 -4.73 -15.53
N HIS A 435 27.74 -4.58 -14.39
CA HIS A 435 28.29 -5.03 -13.11
C HIS A 435 28.41 -6.56 -13.02
N LEU A 436 27.49 -7.32 -13.63
CA LEU A 436 27.61 -8.77 -13.76
C LEU A 436 28.82 -9.18 -14.62
N ILE A 437 29.09 -8.47 -15.72
CA ILE A 437 30.29 -8.68 -16.54
C ILE A 437 31.55 -8.40 -15.71
N THR A 438 31.59 -7.27 -14.98
CA THR A 438 32.73 -6.92 -14.11
C THR A 438 32.98 -7.97 -13.01
N ALA A 439 31.94 -8.47 -12.36
CA ALA A 439 32.05 -9.56 -11.39
C ALA A 439 32.61 -10.84 -12.04
N GLY A 440 32.12 -11.18 -13.24
CA GLY A 440 32.58 -12.33 -14.01
C GLY A 440 34.05 -12.25 -14.37
N LEU A 441 34.50 -11.09 -14.87
CA LEU A 441 35.90 -10.85 -15.19
C LEU A 441 36.80 -10.96 -13.94
N SER A 442 36.31 -10.54 -12.77
CA SER A 442 37.07 -10.57 -11.52
C SER A 442 37.32 -11.97 -10.95
N VAL A 443 36.66 -12.99 -11.51
CA VAL A 443 36.89 -14.39 -11.14
C VAL A 443 37.25 -15.26 -12.36
N ASP A 444 37.66 -14.65 -13.47
CA ASP A 444 37.96 -15.36 -14.72
C ASP A 444 36.82 -16.29 -15.19
N GLN A 445 35.57 -15.79 -15.20
CA GLN A 445 34.45 -16.56 -15.77
C GLN A 445 34.68 -16.94 -17.24
N THR A 446 34.03 -18.02 -17.65
CA THR A 446 34.20 -18.59 -18.99
C THR A 446 33.14 -18.08 -19.97
N TRP A 447 33.39 -18.27 -21.27
CA TRP A 447 32.52 -17.78 -22.34
C TRP A 447 31.02 -18.15 -22.21
N PRO A 448 30.59 -19.33 -21.70
CA PRO A 448 29.17 -19.65 -21.58
C PRO A 448 28.42 -18.72 -20.64
N TYR A 449 29.08 -18.23 -19.58
CA TYR A 449 28.51 -17.24 -18.66
C TYR A 449 28.13 -15.95 -19.42
N TYR A 450 29.05 -15.43 -20.23
CA TYR A 450 28.83 -14.18 -20.98
C TYR A 450 27.78 -14.33 -22.08
N ILE A 451 27.71 -15.48 -22.76
CA ILE A 451 26.61 -15.76 -23.70
C ILE A 451 25.28 -15.81 -22.96
N GLY A 452 25.24 -16.45 -21.78
CA GLY A 452 24.06 -16.47 -20.93
C GLY A 452 23.58 -15.08 -20.52
N LEU A 453 24.49 -14.15 -20.23
CA LEU A 453 24.15 -12.75 -19.93
C LEU A 453 23.46 -12.03 -21.10
N ILE A 454 23.75 -12.39 -22.36
CA ILE A 454 23.01 -11.86 -23.51
C ILE A 454 21.53 -12.29 -23.42
N GLY A 455 21.28 -13.55 -23.05
CA GLY A 455 19.93 -14.06 -22.80
C GLY A 455 19.21 -13.35 -21.66
N VAL A 456 19.92 -13.04 -20.57
CA VAL A 456 19.39 -12.23 -19.45
C VAL A 456 19.04 -10.82 -19.93
N GLY A 457 19.92 -10.17 -20.70
CA GLY A 457 19.68 -8.85 -21.29
C GLY A 457 18.46 -8.83 -22.20
N TYR A 458 18.31 -9.85 -23.06
CA TYR A 458 17.12 -10.00 -23.90
C TYR A 458 15.84 -10.19 -23.07
N HIS A 459 15.89 -11.00 -22.01
CA HIS A 459 14.75 -11.20 -21.11
C HIS A 459 14.32 -9.89 -20.44
N LEU A 460 15.27 -9.11 -19.92
CA LEU A 460 15.02 -7.79 -19.32
C LEU A 460 14.46 -6.80 -20.36
N HIS A 461 15.02 -6.77 -21.56
CA HIS A 461 14.51 -5.93 -22.65
C HIS A 461 13.05 -6.27 -22.98
N ARG A 462 12.72 -7.56 -23.12
CA ARG A 462 11.35 -8.01 -23.36
C ARG A 462 10.40 -7.60 -22.23
N GLN A 463 10.82 -7.67 -20.96
CA GLN A 463 10.02 -7.18 -19.83
C GLN A 463 9.67 -5.68 -20.00
N ILE A 464 10.64 -4.85 -20.39
CA ILE A 464 10.45 -3.40 -20.56
C ILE A 464 9.49 -3.10 -21.73
N GLU A 465 9.64 -3.80 -22.85
CA GLU A 465 8.77 -3.57 -24.02
C GLU A 465 7.34 -4.00 -23.74
N THR A 466 7.16 -5.18 -23.14
CA THR A 466 5.83 -5.79 -22.96
C THR A 466 5.05 -5.27 -21.75
N VAL A 467 5.71 -4.71 -20.74
CA VAL A 467 5.01 -4.22 -19.55
C VAL A 467 4.14 -3.00 -19.87
N ASN A 468 2.87 -3.08 -19.47
CA ASN A 468 1.97 -1.94 -19.42
C ASN A 468 1.97 -1.36 -18.00
N LEU A 469 2.68 -0.24 -17.82
CA LEU A 469 2.84 0.42 -16.52
C LEU A 469 1.53 0.97 -15.94
N ASN A 470 0.47 1.12 -16.74
CA ASN A 470 -0.84 1.57 -16.28
C ASN A 470 -1.76 0.39 -15.89
N ASN A 471 -1.30 -0.84 -16.01
CA ASN A 471 -2.07 -2.05 -15.69
C ASN A 471 -1.42 -2.82 -14.53
N ASN A 472 -2.12 -2.85 -13.39
CA ASN A 472 -1.60 -3.47 -12.17
C ASN A 472 -1.25 -4.96 -12.35
N GLN A 473 -2.06 -5.72 -13.08
CA GLN A 473 -1.81 -7.13 -13.34
C GLN A 473 -0.58 -7.32 -14.24
N SER A 474 -0.38 -6.45 -15.24
CA SER A 474 0.81 -6.47 -16.07
C SER A 474 2.07 -6.21 -15.24
N CYS A 475 2.04 -5.21 -14.36
CA CYS A 475 3.16 -4.90 -13.46
C CYS A 475 3.45 -6.07 -12.50
N TRP A 476 2.41 -6.68 -11.92
CA TRP A 476 2.55 -7.85 -11.05
C TRP A 476 3.17 -9.04 -11.79
N ASN A 477 2.68 -9.35 -12.99
CA ASN A 477 3.21 -10.47 -13.78
C ASN A 477 4.69 -10.25 -14.14
N THR A 478 5.08 -9.03 -14.50
CA THR A 478 6.48 -8.67 -14.76
C THR A 478 7.34 -8.77 -13.50
N PHE A 479 6.84 -8.31 -12.35
CA PHE A 479 7.52 -8.50 -11.06
C PHE A 479 7.74 -9.98 -10.75
N VAL A 480 6.71 -10.82 -10.89
CA VAL A 480 6.82 -12.28 -10.67
C VAL A 480 7.83 -12.92 -11.62
N SER A 481 7.90 -12.46 -12.87
CA SER A 481 8.85 -12.98 -13.87
C SER A 481 10.32 -12.76 -13.48
N ASN A 482 10.62 -11.80 -12.58
CA ASN A 482 12.00 -11.57 -12.14
C ASN A 482 12.62 -12.75 -11.38
N ARG A 483 11.80 -13.64 -10.78
CA ARG A 483 12.32 -14.92 -10.30
C ARG A 483 13.10 -15.66 -11.39
N ILE A 484 12.60 -15.64 -12.63
CA ILE A 484 13.25 -16.26 -13.78
C ILE A 484 14.54 -15.52 -14.14
N THR A 485 14.55 -14.19 -14.16
CA THR A 485 15.78 -13.40 -14.35
C THR A 485 16.90 -13.86 -13.42
N GLY A 486 16.61 -13.95 -12.12
CA GLY A 486 17.65 -14.32 -11.18
C GLY A 486 18.05 -15.80 -11.21
N LEU A 487 17.13 -16.70 -11.56
CA LEU A 487 17.47 -18.10 -11.83
C LEU A 487 18.31 -18.25 -13.11
N MET A 488 18.04 -17.47 -14.15
CA MET A 488 18.86 -17.44 -15.36
C MET A 488 20.28 -17.03 -15.03
N ILE A 489 20.48 -15.96 -14.25
CA ILE A 489 21.81 -15.50 -13.83
C ILE A 489 22.54 -16.59 -13.04
N LEU A 490 21.87 -17.21 -12.05
CA LEU A 490 22.44 -18.32 -11.30
C LEU A 490 22.85 -19.47 -12.22
N GLY A 491 21.99 -19.85 -13.17
CA GLY A 491 22.28 -20.87 -14.17
C GLY A 491 23.48 -20.51 -15.04
N CYS A 492 23.61 -19.25 -15.48
CA CYS A 492 24.75 -18.78 -16.27
C CYS A 492 26.06 -18.93 -15.49
N ILE A 493 26.06 -18.59 -14.19
CA ILE A 493 27.24 -18.72 -13.31
C ILE A 493 27.63 -20.19 -13.14
N LEU A 494 26.65 -21.06 -12.88
CA LEU A 494 26.88 -22.50 -12.70
C LEU A 494 27.40 -23.16 -13.97
N VAL A 495 26.82 -22.83 -15.13
CA VAL A 495 27.31 -23.31 -16.43
C VAL A 495 28.70 -22.77 -16.69
N GLY A 496 28.98 -21.49 -16.44
CA GLY A 496 30.32 -20.92 -16.58
C GLY A 496 31.37 -21.65 -15.72
N ASN A 497 31.04 -21.91 -14.46
CA ASN A 497 31.91 -22.67 -13.55
C ASN A 497 32.18 -24.11 -14.00
N PHE A 498 31.27 -24.75 -14.74
CA PHE A 498 31.50 -26.11 -15.26
C PHE A 498 32.60 -26.16 -16.33
N PHE A 499 32.85 -25.04 -17.02
CA PHE A 499 33.88 -24.93 -18.06
C PHE A 499 35.20 -24.32 -17.53
N LYS A 500 35.28 -24.03 -16.22
CA LYS A 500 36.53 -23.68 -15.54
C LYS A 500 37.25 -24.94 -15.13
#